data_AF-A0A5K1DGK5-F1
#
_entry.id   AF-A0A5K1DGK5-F1
#
_cell.length_a   1.000
_cell.length_b   1.000
_cell.length_c   1.000
_cell.angle_alpha   90.00
_cell.angle_beta   90.00
_cell.angle_gamma   90.00
#
_symmetry.space_group_name_H-M   'P 1'
#
loop_
_entity.id
_entity.type
_entity.pdbx_description
1 polymer ?
#
loop_
_entity_poly.entity_id
_entity_poly.type
_entity_poly.pdbx_seq_one_letter_code
_entity_poly.pdbx_strand_id
1 'polypeptide(L)' 'TNLTAVMGIPGVVGEKTKSNHVIEIEQTLGIEAARQSIIDEIQFIMKNHGMTIDIRHMMLLADVMTFK' A
#
# COMPACT_ATOMS: atom_id res chain seq x y z
N THR A 1 9.47 -0.33 11.03
CA THR A 1 9.80 -1.42 10.08
C THR A 1 11.02 -0.97 9.27
N ASN A 2 11.71 -1.87 8.54
CA ASN A 2 12.84 -1.48 7.67
C ASN A 2 12.73 -2.16 6.29
N LEU A 3 11.77 -1.68 5.50
CA LEU A 3 11.44 -2.20 4.18
C LEU A 3 12.64 -2.13 3.22
N THR A 4 13.39 -1.03 3.24
CA THR A 4 14.59 -0.84 2.40
C THR A 4 15.65 -1.90 2.64
N ALA A 5 15.93 -2.21 3.92
CA ALA A 5 16.91 -3.24 4.24
C ALA A 5 16.44 -4.62 3.76
N VAL A 6 15.16 -4.95 3.95
CA VAL A 6 14.60 -6.25 3.54
C VAL A 6 14.64 -6.43 2.02
N MET A 7 14.34 -5.38 1.24
CA MET A 7 14.41 -5.43 -0.22
C MET A 7 15.83 -5.64 -0.76
N GLY A 8 16.86 -5.26 0.00
CA GLY A 8 18.28 -5.43 -0.39
C GLY A 8 18.88 -6.80 -0.04
N ILE A 9 18.15 -7.70 0.62
CA ILE A 9 18.66 -8.99 1.06
C ILE A 9 18.77 -9.96 -0.14
N PRO A 10 19.93 -10.59 -0.38
CA PRO A 10 20.07 -11.63 -1.39
C PRO A 10 19.07 -12.77 -1.18
N GLY A 11 18.27 -13.07 -2.22
CA GLY A 11 17.22 -14.09 -2.17
C GLY A 11 15.82 -13.54 -1.87
N VAL A 12 15.68 -12.27 -1.49
CA VAL A 12 14.39 -11.58 -1.38
C VAL A 12 14.04 -10.93 -2.72
N VAL A 13 12.80 -11.12 -3.17
CA VAL A 13 12.28 -10.46 -4.38
C VAL A 13 11.66 -9.11 -3.99
N GLY A 14 12.48 -8.06 -3.98
CA GLY A 14 12.07 -6.71 -3.57
C GLY A 14 10.82 -6.19 -4.28
N GLU A 15 10.66 -6.46 -5.57
CA GLU A 15 9.49 -6.04 -6.38
C GLU A 15 8.15 -6.63 -5.89
N LYS A 16 8.19 -7.74 -5.15
CA LYS A 16 7.00 -8.42 -4.59
C LYS A 16 6.84 -8.18 -3.09
N THR A 17 7.78 -7.49 -2.45
CA THR A 17 7.71 -7.20 -1.03
C THR A 17 6.66 -6.12 -0.77
N LYS A 18 5.72 -6.40 0.14
CA LYS A 18 4.70 -5.45 0.59
C LYS A 18 4.88 -5.15 2.08
N SER A 19 4.47 -3.96 2.50
CA SER A 19 4.40 -3.54 3.90
C SER A 19 2.98 -3.04 4.17
N ASN A 20 2.54 -3.09 5.43
CA ASN A 20 1.29 -2.45 5.87
C ASN A 20 1.55 -1.06 6.48
N HIS A 21 2.80 -0.61 6.53
CA HIS A 21 3.18 0.67 7.11
C HIS A 21 3.25 1.74 6.02
N VAL A 22 2.13 2.43 5.79
CA VAL A 22 1.97 3.40 4.69
C VAL A 22 3.03 4.50 4.68
N ILE A 23 3.39 5.05 5.85
CA ILE A 23 4.42 6.11 5.96
C ILE A 23 5.80 5.59 5.58
N GLU A 24 6.08 4.30 5.84
CA GLU A 24 7.38 3.73 5.47
C GLU A 24 7.44 3.50 3.96
N ILE A 25 6.33 3.07 3.35
CA ILE A 25 6.22 2.92 1.90
C ILE A 25 6.38 4.28 1.21
N GLU A 26 5.76 5.33 1.75
CA GLU A 26 5.90 6.70 1.25
C GLU A 26 7.37 7.15 1.28
N GLN A 27 8.06 6.95 2.40
CA GLN A 27 9.48 7.32 2.56
C GLN A 27 10.45 6.51 1.68
N THR A 28 10.10 5.26 1.34
CA THR A 28 11.01 4.33 0.65
C THR A 28 10.73 4.19 -0.84
N LEU A 29 9.45 4.18 -1.24
CA LEU A 29 8.96 3.96 -2.60
C LEU A 29 8.22 5.18 -3.19
N GLY A 30 7.87 6.17 -2.36
CA GLY A 30 7.22 7.41 -2.78
C GLY A 30 5.69 7.44 -2.59
N ILE A 31 5.11 8.62 -2.80
CA ILE A 31 3.70 8.89 -2.50
C ILE A 31 2.71 8.05 -3.33
N GLU A 32 3.06 7.75 -4.59
CA GLU A 32 2.20 6.94 -5.46
C GLU A 32 2.15 5.46 -5.03
N ALA A 33 3.28 4.93 -4.51
CA ALA A 33 3.32 3.60 -3.92
C ALA A 33 2.48 3.52 -2.64
N ALA A 34 2.51 4.58 -1.81
CA ALA A 34 1.67 4.69 -0.63
C ALA A 34 0.18 4.73 -0.99
N ARG A 35 -0.20 5.50 -2.03
CA ARG A 35 -1.57 5.57 -2.56
C ARG A 35 -2.07 4.21 -3.00
N GLN A 36 -1.29 3.48 -3.78
CA GLN A 36 -1.65 2.13 -4.22
C GLN A 36 -1.74 1.15 -3.03
N SER A 37 -0.82 1.23 -2.06
CA SER A 37 -0.85 0.40 -0.86
C SER A 37 -2.13 0.61 -0.03
N ILE A 38 -2.62 1.84 0.08
CA ILE A 38 -3.89 2.14 0.77
C ILE A 38 -5.07 1.47 0.05
N ILE A 39 -5.12 1.57 -1.29
CA ILE A 39 -6.19 0.97 -2.09
C ILE A 39 -6.18 -0.55 -1.92
N ASP A 40 -5.02 -1.18 -2.07
CA ASP A 40 -4.83 -2.62 -1.94
C ASP A 40 -5.28 -3.13 -0.56
N GLU A 41 -4.88 -2.44 0.52
CA GLU A 41 -5.17 -2.86 1.89
C GLU A 41 -6.66 -2.72 2.23
N ILE A 42 -7.29 -1.60 1.84
CA ILE A 42 -8.73 -1.40 2.04
C ILE A 42 -9.52 -2.45 1.24
N GLN A 43 -9.13 -2.70 -0.01
CA GLN A 43 -9.78 -3.71 -0.84
C GLN A 43 -9.64 -5.11 -0.23
N PHE A 44 -8.46 -5.44 0.31
CA PHE A 44 -8.22 -6.71 1.00
C PHE A 44 -9.12 -6.89 2.22
N ILE A 45 -9.21 -5.88 3.09
CA ILE A 45 -10.06 -5.91 4.28
C ILE A 45 -11.54 -6.00 3.92
N MET A 46 -12.02 -5.18 2.98
CA MET A 46 -13.43 -5.19 2.55
C MET A 46 -13.83 -6.54 1.98
N LYS A 47 -12.97 -7.14 1.14
CA LYS A 47 -13.18 -8.49 0.61
C LYS A 47 -13.22 -9.54 1.71
N ASN A 48 -12.33 -9.45 2.70
CA ASN A 48 -12.29 -10.38 3.83
C ASN A 48 -13.55 -10.30 4.71
N HIS A 49 -14.18 -9.12 4.81
CA HIS A 49 -15.44 -8.93 5.51
C HIS A 49 -16.70 -9.18 4.65
N GLY A 50 -16.54 -9.63 3.40
CA GLY A 50 -17.67 -9.89 2.49
C GLY A 50 -18.38 -8.62 2.01
N MET A 51 -17.75 -7.46 2.15
CA MET A 51 -18.28 -6.17 1.68
C MET A 51 -17.75 -5.87 0.28
N THR A 52 -18.67 -5.61 -0.66
CA THR A 52 -18.32 -5.17 -2.02
C THR A 52 -18.55 -3.68 -2.15
N ILE A 53 -17.46 -2.91 -2.24
CA ILE A 53 -17.48 -1.47 -2.49
C ILE A 53 -16.83 -1.20 -3.84
N ASP A 54 -17.40 -0.26 -4.60
CA ASP A 54 -16.84 0.16 -5.88
C ASP A 54 -15.45 0.79 -5.67
N ILE A 55 -14.49 0.39 -6.51
CA ILE A 55 -13.10 0.85 -6.44
C ILE A 55 -12.97 2.38 -6.53
N ARG A 56 -13.91 3.07 -7.17
CA ARG A 56 -13.92 4.54 -7.28
C ARG A 56 -14.01 5.23 -5.91
N HIS A 57 -14.70 4.64 -4.93
CA HIS A 57 -14.75 5.18 -3.57
C HIS A 57 -13.42 5.01 -2.83
N MET A 58 -12.76 3.86 -3.03
CA MET A 58 -11.45 3.58 -2.44
C MET A 58 -10.36 4.45 -3.06
N MET A 59 -10.42 4.67 -4.38
CA MET A 59 -9.51 5.58 -5.09
C MET A 59 -9.66 7.02 -4.57
N LEU A 60 -10.89 7.54 -4.45
CA LEU A 60 -11.11 8.89 -3.92
C LEU A 60 -10.56 9.04 -2.50
N LEU A 61 -10.78 8.05 -1.63
CA LEU A 61 -10.24 8.06 -0.28
C LEU A 61 -8.70 8.06 -0.28
N ALA A 62 -8.09 7.18 -1.08
CA ALA A 62 -6.64 7.11 -1.21
C ALA A 62 -6.05 8.43 -1.72
N ASP A 63 -6.65 9.01 -2.76
CA ASP A 63 -6.23 10.29 -3.32
C ASP A 63 -6.29 11.42 -2.30
N VAL A 64 -7.34 11.47 -1.45
CA VAL A 64 -7.46 12.45 -0.35
C VAL A 64 -6.40 12.22 0.73
N MET A 65 -6.12 10.97 1.06
CA MET A 65 -5.10 10.61 2.05
C MET A 65 -3.67 10.91 1.56
N THR A 66 -3.44 10.97 0.25
CA THR A 66 -2.14 11.23 -0.38
C THR A 66 -2.06 12.57 -1.11
N PHE A 67 -2.97 13.51 -0.83
CA PHE A 67 -3.10 14.78 -1.56
C PHE A 67 -2.01 15.83 -1.23
N LYS A 68 -1.19 15.61 -0.20
CA LYS A 68 -0.18 16.56 0.28
C LYS A 68 1.14 15.90 0.59
#